data_AF-A0A849QJS1-F1
#
_entry.id   AF-A0A849QJS1-F1
#
_cell.length_a   1.000
_cell.length_b   1.000
_cell.length_c   1.000
_cell.angle_alpha   90.00
_cell.angle_beta   90.00
_cell.angle_gamma   90.00
#
_symmetry.space_group_name_H-M   'P 1'
#
loop_
_entity.id
_entity.type
_entity.pdbx_description
1 polymer ?
#
loop_
_entity_poly.entity_id
_entity_poly.type
_entity_poly.pdbx_seq_one_letter_code
_entity_poly.pdbx_strand_id
1 'polypeptide(L)'
;MDKENLEDNNVEPDMENAPVDEQVEEQSSEDEIAELNDKLLRLGAEFDNFRKRSKREKEELRKHATENLMVEMLEVCDNFERALHSAKSADDSKSIVEGVEMVLKQFISILEKEGVKKIECKGEEFDPYQHEAMMHIETDEYPDNTIIDV
;
A
#
# COMPACT_ATOMS: atom_id res chain seq x y z
N MET A 1 -92.89 -29.76 -57.50
CA MET A 1 -91.66 -30.57 -57.67
C MET A 1 -90.54 -29.80 -56.99
N ASP A 2 -90.66 -29.50 -55.69
CA ASP A 2 -90.73 -30.39 -54.49
C ASP A 2 -89.30 -30.57 -53.93
N LYS A 3 -88.95 -29.89 -52.82
CA LYS A 3 -88.96 -30.38 -51.40
C LYS A 3 -87.69 -31.17 -51.06
N GLU A 4 -87.04 -31.11 -49.89
CA GLU A 4 -87.18 -30.47 -48.55
C GLU A 4 -85.73 -30.23 -48.04
N ASN A 5 -85.33 -29.19 -47.28
CA ASN A 5 -85.70 -28.67 -45.95
C ASN A 5 -84.91 -29.27 -44.75
N LEU A 6 -84.60 -28.40 -43.75
CA LEU A 6 -83.83 -28.61 -42.49
C LEU A 6 -82.30 -28.79 -42.70
N GLU A 7 -81.37 -28.46 -41.78
CA GLU A 7 -81.39 -27.78 -40.45
C GLU A 7 -80.00 -27.09 -40.25
N ASP A 8 -79.90 -25.81 -39.86
CA ASP A 8 -79.66 -25.24 -38.50
C ASP A 8 -78.26 -25.49 -37.87
N ASN A 9 -77.41 -24.44 -37.77
CA ASN A 9 -76.69 -24.08 -36.53
C ASN A 9 -75.83 -22.80 -36.64
N ASN A 10 -76.03 -22.00 -35.61
CA ASN A 10 -75.35 -20.82 -35.08
C ASN A 10 -73.80 -20.87 -34.95
N VAL A 11 -73.20 -19.68 -34.79
CA VAL A 11 -72.08 -19.28 -33.90
C VAL A 11 -71.06 -18.35 -34.58
N GLU A 12 -70.90 -17.15 -34.01
CA GLU A 12 -69.86 -16.17 -34.31
C GLU A 12 -68.48 -16.69 -33.86
N PRO A 13 -67.36 -16.39 -34.55
CA PRO A 13 -66.04 -16.54 -33.96
C PRO A 13 -65.82 -15.42 -32.93
N ASP A 14 -66.07 -15.76 -31.68
CA ASP A 14 -65.80 -14.91 -30.51
C ASP A 14 -64.29 -14.62 -30.37
N MET A 15 -63.95 -13.58 -29.62
CA MET A 15 -62.58 -13.09 -29.47
C MET A 15 -61.74 -13.99 -28.55
N GLU A 16 -60.52 -14.31 -28.97
CA GLU A 16 -59.46 -14.67 -28.02
C GLU A 16 -58.07 -14.19 -28.51
N ASN A 17 -57.82 -12.89 -28.34
CA ASN A 17 -56.45 -12.37 -28.34
C ASN A 17 -55.77 -12.84 -27.05
N ALA A 18 -54.79 -13.76 -27.17
CA ALA A 18 -54.02 -14.26 -26.03
C ALA A 18 -53.01 -13.20 -25.54
N PRO A 19 -53.07 -12.72 -24.29
CA PRO A 19 -52.14 -11.72 -23.74
C PRO A 19 -50.94 -12.37 -23.01
N VAL A 20 -50.56 -13.60 -23.38
CA VAL A 20 -49.75 -14.49 -22.51
C VAL A 20 -48.25 -14.39 -22.76
N ASP A 21 -47.80 -14.05 -23.96
CA ASP A 21 -46.36 -14.03 -24.31
C ASP A 21 -45.64 -12.79 -23.75
N GLU A 22 -46.20 -11.60 -24.00
CA GLU A 22 -45.59 -10.30 -23.66
C GLU A 22 -45.40 -10.13 -22.14
N GLN A 23 -46.35 -10.62 -21.33
CA GLN A 23 -46.25 -10.58 -19.86
C GLN A 23 -45.18 -11.51 -19.29
N VAL A 24 -44.86 -12.62 -19.96
CA VAL A 24 -43.84 -13.57 -19.51
C VAL A 24 -42.44 -13.06 -19.87
N GLU A 25 -42.29 -12.41 -21.03
CA GLU A 25 -41.02 -11.81 -21.45
C GLU A 25 -40.67 -10.55 -20.64
N GLU A 26 -41.67 -9.72 -20.28
CA GLU A 26 -41.50 -8.63 -19.31
C GLU A 26 -41.12 -9.14 -17.91
N GLN A 27 -41.83 -10.14 -17.37
CA GLN A 27 -41.49 -10.74 -16.06
C GLN A 27 -40.07 -11.34 -16.03
N SER A 28 -39.68 -12.06 -17.08
CA SER A 28 -38.32 -12.58 -17.23
C SER A 28 -37.25 -11.47 -17.20
N SER A 29 -37.58 -10.30 -17.78
CA SER A 29 -36.67 -9.15 -17.82
C SER A 29 -36.59 -8.43 -16.46
N GLU A 30 -37.72 -8.30 -15.76
CA GLU A 30 -37.77 -7.73 -14.40
C GLU A 30 -37.01 -8.59 -13.39
N ASP A 31 -37.14 -9.92 -13.46
CA ASP A 31 -36.42 -10.87 -12.62
C ASP A 31 -34.89 -10.82 -12.86
N GLU A 32 -34.45 -10.73 -14.11
CA GLU A 32 -33.01 -10.62 -14.43
C GLU A 32 -32.43 -9.27 -13.96
N ILE A 33 -33.21 -8.18 -14.07
CA ILE A 33 -32.85 -6.87 -13.50
C ILE A 33 -32.79 -6.94 -11.96
N ALA A 34 -33.71 -7.64 -11.30
CA ALA A 34 -33.71 -7.83 -9.85
C ALA A 34 -32.48 -8.61 -9.38
N GLU A 35 -32.15 -9.73 -10.06
CA GLU A 35 -30.93 -10.50 -9.78
C GLU A 35 -29.64 -9.68 -9.96
N LEU A 36 -29.55 -8.88 -11.04
CA LEU A 36 -28.39 -8.04 -11.29
C LEU A 36 -28.24 -6.93 -10.24
N ASN A 37 -29.35 -6.33 -9.79
CA ASN A 37 -29.34 -5.34 -8.72
C ASN A 37 -28.91 -5.95 -7.37
N ASP A 38 -29.36 -7.16 -7.01
CA ASP A 38 -28.90 -7.85 -5.80
C ASP A 38 -27.39 -8.17 -5.88
N LYS A 39 -26.93 -8.72 -7.01
CA LYS A 39 -25.50 -8.98 -7.27
C LYS A 39 -24.66 -7.72 -7.15
N LEU A 40 -25.11 -6.58 -7.69
CA LEU A 40 -24.42 -5.29 -7.60
C LEU A 40 -24.43 -4.71 -6.17
N LEU A 41 -25.55 -4.78 -5.47
CA LEU A 41 -25.67 -4.32 -4.08
C LEU A 41 -24.73 -5.12 -3.16
N ARG A 42 -24.71 -6.45 -3.33
CA ARG A 42 -23.82 -7.35 -2.63
C ARG A 42 -22.35 -7.07 -2.95
N LEU A 43 -22.01 -6.92 -4.23
CA LEU A 43 -20.63 -6.58 -4.65
C LEU A 43 -20.18 -5.24 -4.07
N GLY A 44 -21.08 -4.25 -4.00
CA GLY A 44 -20.82 -2.96 -3.34
C GLY A 44 -20.52 -3.12 -1.85
N ALA A 45 -21.31 -3.93 -1.14
CA ALA A 45 -21.08 -4.23 0.28
C ALA A 45 -19.78 -5.02 0.51
N GLU A 46 -19.47 -5.99 -0.34
CA GLU A 46 -18.22 -6.76 -0.30
C GLU A 46 -17.00 -5.86 -0.57
N PHE A 47 -17.09 -4.93 -1.52
CA PHE A 47 -16.05 -3.94 -1.81
C PHE A 47 -15.83 -2.96 -0.65
N ASP A 48 -16.91 -2.47 -0.02
CA ASP A 48 -16.82 -1.58 1.13
C ASP A 48 -16.19 -2.27 2.35
N ASN A 49 -16.51 -3.54 2.57
CA ASN A 49 -15.90 -4.37 3.60
C ASN A 49 -14.41 -4.63 3.30
N PHE A 50 -14.07 -4.95 2.04
CA PHE A 50 -12.68 -5.07 1.59
C PHE A 50 -11.90 -3.77 1.81
N ARG A 51 -12.45 -2.62 1.43
CA ARG A 51 -11.83 -1.29 1.60
C ARG A 51 -11.58 -0.97 3.07
N LYS A 52 -12.54 -1.25 3.95
CA LYS A 52 -12.39 -1.09 5.41
C LYS A 52 -11.30 -2.00 5.96
N ARG A 53 -11.28 -3.27 5.55
CA ARG A 53 -10.26 -4.25 5.96
C ARG A 53 -8.86 -3.84 5.48
N SER A 54 -8.69 -3.53 4.20
CA SER A 54 -7.40 -3.12 3.63
C SER A 54 -6.88 -1.79 4.20
N LYS A 55 -7.76 -0.88 4.63
CA LYS A 55 -7.33 0.32 5.38
C LYS A 55 -6.74 -0.07 6.74
N ARG A 56 -7.44 -0.93 7.48
CA ARG A 56 -6.97 -1.44 8.78
C ARG A 56 -5.67 -2.22 8.67
N GLU A 57 -5.55 -3.14 7.71
CA GLU A 57 -4.33 -3.90 7.44
C GLU A 57 -3.13 -2.96 7.14
N LYS A 58 -3.34 -1.86 6.40
CA LYS A 58 -2.30 -0.84 6.16
C LYS A 58 -1.95 -0.02 7.40
N GLU A 59 -2.90 0.25 8.29
CA GLU A 59 -2.66 0.94 9.56
C GLU A 59 -1.90 0.04 10.55
N GLU A 60 -2.26 -1.24 10.63
CA GLU A 60 -1.55 -2.26 11.40
C GLU A 60 -0.12 -2.46 10.85
N LEU A 61 0.05 -2.63 9.53
CA LEU A 61 1.38 -2.74 8.92
C LEU A 61 2.26 -1.51 9.18
N ARG A 62 1.70 -0.29 9.10
CA ARG A 62 2.44 0.94 9.45
C ARG A 62 2.86 0.99 10.92
N LYS A 63 2.01 0.50 11.83
CA LYS A 63 2.31 0.46 13.26
C LYS A 63 3.45 -0.50 13.60
N HIS A 64 3.53 -1.63 12.89
CA HIS A 64 4.53 -2.67 13.12
C HIS A 64 5.78 -2.53 12.22
N ALA A 65 5.76 -1.70 11.17
CA ALA A 65 6.86 -1.54 10.21
C ALA A 65 8.21 -1.16 10.84
N THR A 66 8.21 -0.40 11.94
CA THR A 66 9.43 0.02 12.64
C THR A 66 9.78 -0.87 13.84
N GLU A 67 8.99 -1.88 14.17
CA GLU A 67 9.14 -2.65 15.41
C GLU A 67 10.51 -3.37 15.49
N ASN A 68 10.89 -4.07 14.41
CA ASN A 68 12.19 -4.75 14.31
C ASN A 68 13.36 -3.76 14.41
N LEU A 69 13.31 -2.67 13.63
CA LEU A 69 14.33 -1.62 13.67
C LEU A 69 14.48 -1.02 15.08
N MET A 70 13.37 -0.79 15.79
CA MET A 70 13.42 -0.26 17.16
C MET A 70 14.03 -1.26 18.14
N VAL A 71 13.78 -2.56 17.98
CA VAL A 71 14.45 -3.61 18.79
C VAL A 71 15.96 -3.60 18.55
N GLU A 72 16.42 -3.51 17.30
CA GLU A 72 17.85 -3.45 16.98
C GLU A 72 18.51 -2.15 17.46
N MET A 73 17.78 -1.04 17.45
CA MET A 73 18.26 0.24 18.02
C MET A 73 18.38 0.21 19.55
N LEU A 74 17.60 -0.61 20.26
CA LEU A 74 17.80 -0.81 21.70
C LEU A 74 19.15 -1.49 21.99
N GLU A 75 19.58 -2.46 21.18
CA GLU A 75 20.92 -3.08 21.33
C GLU A 75 22.06 -2.06 21.16
N VAL A 76 21.88 -1.06 20.29
CA VAL A 76 22.84 0.03 20.10
C VAL A 76 22.86 0.94 21.34
N CYS A 77 21.69 1.29 21.89
CA CYS A 77 21.58 2.05 23.14
C CYS A 77 22.25 1.32 24.32
N ASP A 78 21.95 0.04 24.53
CA ASP A 78 22.56 -0.79 25.58
C ASP A 78 24.09 -0.85 25.45
N ASN A 79 24.59 -0.89 24.21
CA ASN A 79 26.02 -0.89 23.93
C ASN A 79 26.66 0.50 24.15
N PHE A 80 25.96 1.61 23.87
CA PHE A 80 26.39 2.95 24.27
C PHE A 80 26.41 3.12 25.80
N GLU A 81 25.40 2.63 26.52
CA GLU A 81 25.38 2.68 27.99
C GLU A 81 26.55 1.88 28.59
N ARG A 82 26.83 0.69 28.05
CA ARG A 82 28.00 -0.11 28.44
C ARG A 82 29.31 0.62 28.15
N ALA A 83 29.47 1.20 26.96
CA ALA A 83 30.67 1.97 26.60
C ALA A 83 30.86 3.18 27.55
N LEU A 84 29.80 3.92 27.85
CA LEU A 84 29.81 5.06 28.77
C LEU A 84 30.11 4.64 30.21
N HIS A 85 29.62 3.49 30.66
CA HIS A 85 29.96 2.94 31.97
C HIS A 85 31.44 2.58 32.05
N SER A 86 31.98 1.87 31.05
CA SER A 86 33.40 1.54 30.95
C SER A 86 34.28 2.79 30.91
N ALA A 87 33.89 3.81 30.15
CA ALA A 87 34.62 5.07 30.02
C ALA A 87 34.76 5.84 31.35
N LYS A 88 33.80 5.70 32.28
CA LYS A 88 33.88 6.32 33.63
C LYS A 88 34.93 5.66 34.56
N SER A 89 35.49 4.52 34.16
CA SER A 89 36.51 3.79 34.93
C SER A 89 37.78 3.50 34.12
N ALA A 90 37.89 4.06 32.91
CA ALA A 90 39.05 3.90 32.04
C ALA A 90 39.96 5.14 32.12
N ASP A 91 41.23 4.93 32.48
CA ASP A 91 42.28 5.96 32.41
C ASP A 91 42.89 6.10 30.98
N ASP A 92 42.59 5.18 30.06
CA ASP A 92 43.08 5.20 28.67
C ASP A 92 42.00 5.67 27.69
N SER A 93 42.23 6.84 27.09
CA SER A 93 41.35 7.43 26.08
C SER A 93 41.23 6.59 24.80
N LYS A 94 42.23 5.77 24.45
CA LYS A 94 42.15 4.88 23.27
C LYS A 94 41.08 3.81 23.44
N SER A 95 41.03 3.18 24.62
CA SER A 95 40.01 2.18 24.94
C SER A 95 38.58 2.73 24.85
N ILE A 96 38.40 4.02 25.16
CA ILE A 96 37.11 4.72 25.04
C ILE A 96 36.76 4.95 23.57
N VAL A 97 37.72 5.42 22.76
CA VAL A 97 37.52 5.65 21.31
C VAL A 97 37.17 4.33 20.60
N GLU A 98 37.94 3.27 20.82
CA GLU A 98 37.67 1.94 20.24
C GLU A 98 36.27 1.42 20.63
N GLY A 99 35.87 1.58 21.89
CA GLY A 99 34.53 1.24 22.35
C GLY A 99 33.42 2.00 21.62
N VAL A 100 33.60 3.30 21.36
CA VAL A 100 32.63 4.13 20.62
C VAL A 100 32.61 3.77 19.13
N GLU A 101 33.77 3.52 18.51
CA GLU A 101 33.87 3.08 17.11
C GLU A 101 33.16 1.73 16.88
N MET A 102 33.24 0.80 17.84
CA MET A 102 32.51 -0.47 17.78
C MET A 102 30.99 -0.26 17.76
N VAL A 103 30.45 0.64 18.58
CA VAL A 103 29.00 0.92 18.61
C VAL A 103 28.55 1.66 17.34
N LEU A 104 29.34 2.61 16.84
CA LEU A 104 29.07 3.29 15.57
C LEU A 104 29.02 2.29 14.40
N LYS A 105 29.94 1.33 14.36
CA LYS A 105 29.96 0.28 13.33
C LYS A 105 28.73 -0.63 13.41
N GLN A 106 28.27 -0.99 14.60
CA GLN A 106 27.03 -1.75 14.78
C GLN A 106 25.82 -0.95 14.27
N PHE A 107 25.71 0.32 14.63
CA PHE A 107 24.63 1.20 14.17
C PHE A 107 24.56 1.29 12.64
N ILE A 108 25.69 1.52 11.97
CA ILE A 108 25.77 1.53 10.50
C ILE A 108 25.36 0.17 9.91
N SER A 109 25.80 -0.94 10.52
CA SER A 109 25.47 -2.29 10.05
C SER A 109 23.96 -2.59 10.12
N ILE A 110 23.24 -2.05 11.12
CA ILE A 110 21.78 -2.16 11.24
C ILE A 110 21.08 -1.34 10.15
N LEU A 111 21.56 -0.12 9.87
CA LEU A 111 21.03 0.70 8.77
C LEU A 111 21.21 0.02 7.41
N GLU A 112 22.40 -0.55 7.14
CA GLU A 112 22.68 -1.29 5.89
C GLU A 112 21.79 -2.53 5.71
N LYS A 113 21.47 -3.22 6.80
CA LYS A 113 20.57 -4.37 6.82
C LYS A 113 19.13 -4.00 6.45
N GLU A 114 18.66 -2.83 6.91
CA GLU A 114 17.37 -2.24 6.50
C GLU A 114 17.44 -1.53 5.12
N GLY A 115 18.55 -1.66 4.40
CA GLY A 115 18.74 -1.14 3.04
C GLY A 115 19.16 0.33 2.95
N VAL A 116 19.41 1.00 4.08
CA VAL A 116 19.91 2.38 4.13
C VAL A 116 21.43 2.37 3.99
N LYS A 117 21.96 3.16 3.04
CA LYS A 117 23.40 3.27 2.78
C LYS A 117 23.87 4.71 2.94
N LYS A 118 25.10 4.87 3.41
CA LYS A 118 25.80 6.16 3.35
C LYS A 118 26.04 6.53 1.88
N ILE A 119 25.82 7.79 1.54
CA ILE A 119 26.24 8.38 0.27
C ILE A 119 27.71 8.80 0.44
N GLU A 120 28.58 8.36 -0.47
CA GLU A 120 29.97 8.84 -0.52
C GLU A 120 29.99 10.13 -1.32
N CYS A 121 30.20 11.27 -0.65
CA CYS A 121 30.09 12.58 -1.29
C CYS A 121 31.45 13.28 -1.45
N LYS A 122 32.40 13.09 -0.53
CA LYS A 122 33.65 13.89 -0.51
C LYS A 122 34.53 13.60 -1.74
N GLY A 123 34.77 14.63 -2.53
CA GLY A 123 35.50 14.57 -3.81
C GLY A 123 34.64 14.24 -5.04
N GLU A 124 33.34 13.98 -4.85
CA GLU A 124 32.37 13.75 -5.93
C GLU A 124 31.70 15.06 -6.38
N GLU A 125 31.07 15.02 -7.55
CA GLU A 125 30.29 16.14 -8.09
C GLU A 125 28.99 16.36 -7.27
N PHE A 126 28.63 17.62 -7.04
CA PHE A 126 27.42 17.98 -6.31
C PHE A 126 26.14 17.70 -7.10
N ASP A 127 25.18 17.04 -6.44
CA ASP A 127 23.87 16.65 -6.99
C ASP A 127 22.77 17.13 -6.03
N PRO A 128 21.95 18.13 -6.42
CA PRO A 128 20.85 18.64 -5.60
C PRO A 128 19.79 17.61 -5.18
N TYR A 129 19.72 16.44 -5.82
CA TYR A 129 18.80 15.36 -5.44
C TYR A 129 19.33 14.48 -4.30
N GLN A 130 20.64 14.52 -4.02
CA GLN A 130 21.32 13.67 -3.05
C GLN A 130 22.04 14.47 -1.95
N HIS A 131 22.38 15.74 -2.22
CA HIS A 131 23.30 16.54 -1.42
C HIS A 131 22.70 17.90 -1.07
N GLU A 132 22.92 18.38 0.16
CA GLU A 132 22.52 19.72 0.62
C GLU A 132 23.76 20.60 0.81
N ALA A 133 23.89 21.65 0.00
CA ALA A 133 25.04 22.54 0.02
C ALA A 133 24.97 23.56 1.18
N MET A 134 25.72 23.30 2.24
CA MET A 134 25.75 24.15 3.45
C MET A 134 26.61 25.41 3.29
N MET A 135 27.75 25.32 2.60
CA MET A 135 28.74 26.40 2.43
C MET A 135 29.46 26.26 1.09
N HIS A 136 29.88 27.39 0.52
CA HIS A 136 30.82 27.43 -0.61
C HIS A 136 32.21 27.82 -0.09
N ILE A 137 33.26 27.21 -0.64
CA ILE A 137 34.65 27.47 -0.28
C ILE A 137 35.41 27.79 -1.58
N GLU A 138 36.08 28.95 -1.62
CA GLU A 138 36.99 29.29 -2.71
C GLU A 138 38.29 28.47 -2.54
N THR A 139 38.65 27.66 -3.54
CA THR A 139 39.85 26.80 -3.53
C THR A 139 40.32 26.51 -4.96
N ASP A 140 41.63 26.37 -5.14
CA ASP A 140 42.25 25.90 -6.39
C ASP A 140 42.49 24.37 -6.37
N GLU A 141 42.19 23.68 -5.26
CA GLU A 141 42.49 22.25 -5.08
C GLU A 141 41.49 21.31 -5.75
N TYR A 142 40.24 21.75 -5.93
CA TYR A 142 39.13 20.95 -6.46
C TYR A 142 38.44 21.71 -7.60
N PRO A 143 37.87 21.01 -8.61
CA PRO A 143 37.03 21.64 -9.63
C PRO A 143 35.78 22.31 -9.04
N ASP A 144 35.26 23.33 -9.73
CA ASP A 144 33.94 23.91 -9.46
C ASP A 144 32.87 22.80 -9.31
N ASN A 145 31.91 23.02 -8.43
CA ASN A 145 30.81 22.08 -8.13
C ASN A 145 31.22 20.72 -7.50
N THR A 146 32.42 20.62 -6.91
CA THR A 146 32.88 19.44 -6.15
C THR A 146 32.56 19.56 -4.65
N ILE A 147 32.19 18.45 -4.00
CA ILE A 147 31.92 18.41 -2.55
C ILE A 147 33.24 18.26 -1.77
N ILE A 148 33.55 19.23 -0.92
CA ILE A 148 34.83 19.31 -0.20
C ILE A 148 34.81 18.58 1.15
N ASP A 149 33.68 18.53 1.86
CA ASP A 149 33.53 17.81 3.13
C ASP A 149 32.06 17.46 3.43
N VAL A 150 31.84 16.54 4.40
CA VAL A 150 30.52 16.02 4.82
C VAL A 150 30.46 15.89 6.35
#